data_AF-A0A328WNJ1-F1
#
_entry.id   AF-A0A328WNJ1-F1
#
_cell.length_a   1.000
_cell.length_b   1.000
_cell.length_c   1.000
_cell.angle_alpha   90.00
_cell.angle_beta   90.00
_cell.angle_gamma   90.00
#
_symmetry.space_group_name_H-M   'P 1'
#
loop_
_entity.id
_entity.type
_entity.pdbx_description
1 polymer ?
#
loop_
_entity_poly.entity_id
_entity_poly.type
_entity_poly.pdbx_seq_one_letter_code
_entity_poly.pdbx_strand_id
1 'polypeptide(L)'
;MSLITSEIKFDVTLDENKVPESLKWTAKDGGIENQETKAIMLSVWDSKSKESLRIDLWTKDMPVDEMKIFFHQTLVAMADTFQRATTDDKMADTMRDFCEYFAEKLELKN
;
A
#
# COMPACT_ATOMS: atom_id res chain seq x y z
N MET A 1 29.29 13.85 3.28
CA MET A 1 27.87 13.52 3.54
C MET A 1 27.81 12.30 4.43
N SER A 2 27.09 12.36 5.55
CA SER A 2 26.82 11.16 6.35
C SER A 2 25.70 10.36 5.69
N LEU A 3 25.90 9.05 5.57
CA LEU A 3 24.83 8.14 5.16
C LEU A 3 23.94 7.88 6.39
N ILE A 4 22.62 7.93 6.19
CA ILE A 4 21.64 7.56 7.21
C ILE A 4 20.98 6.27 6.72
N THR A 5 20.98 5.26 7.57
CA THR A 5 20.31 3.98 7.32
C THR A 5 19.09 3.91 8.22
N SER A 6 17.93 3.67 7.61
CA SER A 6 16.66 3.44 8.30
C SER A 6 16.23 1.99 8.14
N GLU A 7 15.58 1.44 9.16
CA GLU A 7 14.98 0.10 9.11
C GLU A 7 13.45 0.22 9.14
N ILE A 8 12.81 -0.48 8.20
CA ILE A 8 11.36 -0.72 8.21
C ILE A 8 11.16 -2.22 8.46
N LYS A 9 10.44 -2.57 9.53
CA LYS A 9 10.19 -3.95 9.94
C LYS A 9 8.71 -4.26 9.85
N PHE A 10 8.39 -5.42 9.28
CA PHE A 10 7.03 -5.98 9.27
C PHE A 10 7.04 -7.31 10.04
N ASP A 11 6.23 -7.40 11.08
CA ASP A 11 6.00 -8.62 11.84
C ASP A 11 4.66 -9.23 11.40
N VAL A 12 4.72 -10.43 10.83
CA VAL A 12 3.57 -11.14 10.26
C VAL A 12 3.35 -12.43 11.04
N THR A 13 2.23 -12.51 11.77
CA THR A 13 1.81 -13.72 12.46
C THR A 13 0.78 -14.44 11.62
N LEU A 14 1.02 -15.72 11.32
CA LEU A 14 0.14 -16.56 10.50
C LEU A 14 -0.49 -17.66 11.34
N ASP A 15 -1.68 -18.10 10.94
CA ASP A 15 -2.31 -19.33 11.44
C ASP A 15 -1.71 -20.60 10.82
N GLU A 16 -2.23 -21.77 11.22
CA GLU A 16 -1.82 -23.08 10.70
C GLU A 16 -2.02 -23.25 9.18
N ASN A 17 -2.93 -22.46 8.58
CA ASN A 17 -3.23 -22.44 7.15
C ASN A 17 -2.46 -21.34 6.40
N LYS A 18 -1.53 -20.65 7.07
CA LYS A 18 -0.75 -19.52 6.55
C LYS A 18 -1.58 -18.26 6.24
N VAL A 19 -2.72 -18.08 6.92
CA VAL A 19 -3.54 -16.86 6.85
C VAL A 19 -3.04 -15.85 7.90
N PRO A 20 -2.86 -14.56 7.55
CA PRO A 20 -2.45 -13.56 8.53
C PRO A 20 -3.48 -13.33 9.64
N GLU A 21 -3.05 -13.51 10.88
CA GLU A 21 -3.83 -13.23 12.10
C GLU A 21 -3.51 -11.83 12.65
N SER A 22 -2.25 -11.42 12.62
CA SER A 22 -1.79 -10.12 13.10
C SER A 22 -0.67 -9.59 12.22
N LEU A 23 -0.73 -8.30 11.90
CA LEU A 23 0.31 -7.56 11.21
C LEU A 23 0.75 -6.38 12.09
N LYS A 24 2.06 -6.24 12.30
CA LYS A 24 2.65 -5.08 12.96
C LYS A 24 3.76 -4.51 12.11
N TRP A 25 4.00 -3.22 12.22
CA TRP A 25 5.10 -2.58 11.53
C TRP A 25 5.78 -1.51 12.36
N THR A 26 7.06 -1.29 12.05
CA THR A 26 7.93 -0.32 12.70
C THR A 26 8.70 0.43 11.65
N ALA A 27 8.69 1.76 11.74
CA ALA A 27 9.49 2.69 10.95
C ALA A 27 9.91 3.85 11.87
N LYS A 28 11.03 3.67 12.58
CA LYS A 28 11.43 4.55 13.69
C LYS A 28 11.67 6.00 13.25
N ASP A 29 12.24 6.18 12.06
CA ASP A 29 12.48 7.52 11.51
C ASP A 29 11.19 8.25 11.15
N GLY A 30 10.11 7.50 10.89
CA GLY A 30 8.76 8.04 10.73
C GLY A 30 7.97 8.18 12.04
N GLY A 31 8.58 7.86 13.19
CA GLY A 31 7.93 7.90 14.50
C GLY A 31 6.97 6.75 14.78
N ILE A 32 7.09 5.62 14.06
CA ILE A 32 6.17 4.49 14.15
C ILE A 32 6.90 3.29 14.77
N GLU A 33 6.38 2.79 15.90
CA GLU A 33 6.96 1.67 16.62
C GLU A 33 5.89 0.64 16.98
N ASN A 34 6.08 -0.59 16.49
CA ASN A 34 5.24 -1.77 16.75
C ASN A 34 3.73 -1.52 16.57
N GLN A 35 3.36 -0.74 15.55
CA GLN A 35 1.97 -0.36 15.32
C GLN A 35 1.22 -1.47 14.61
N GLU A 36 0.01 -1.78 15.09
CA GLU A 36 -0.87 -2.75 14.46
C GLU A 36 -1.48 -2.19 13.16
N THR A 37 -1.60 -3.06 12.16
CA THR A 37 -2.30 -2.77 10.91
C THR A 37 -3.13 -3.97 10.49
N LYS A 38 -4.14 -3.72 9.66
CA LYS A 38 -5.00 -4.76 9.07
C LYS A 38 -4.58 -5.13 7.65
N ALA A 39 -3.78 -4.31 6.99
CA ALA A 39 -3.27 -4.59 5.65
C ALA A 39 -1.87 -3.99 5.42
N ILE A 40 -1.12 -4.66 4.55
CA ILE A 40 0.17 -4.22 4.00
C ILE A 40 0.16 -4.53 2.50
N MET A 41 0.48 -3.53 1.69
CA MET A 41 0.78 -3.72 0.27
C MET A 41 2.17 -3.16 -0.02
N LEU A 42 3.11 -4.05 -0.38
CA LEU A 42 4.50 -3.70 -0.63
C LEU A 42 4.91 -4.15 -2.03
N SER A 43 5.55 -3.25 -2.78
CA SER A 43 6.17 -3.56 -4.06
C SER A 43 7.64 -3.18 -4.04
N VAL A 44 8.50 -4.08 -4.50
CA VAL A 44 9.95 -3.88 -4.64
C VAL A 44 10.34 -4.04 -6.10
N TRP A 45 11.05 -3.08 -6.65
CA TRP A 45 11.54 -3.13 -8.03
C TRP A 45 12.80 -3.99 -8.14
N ASP A 46 12.74 -5.06 -8.91
CA ASP A 46 13.95 -5.80 -9.32
C ASP A 46 14.43 -5.26 -10.68
N SER A 47 15.56 -4.55 -10.66
CA SER A 47 16.16 -3.97 -11.85
C SER A 47 16.78 -5.00 -12.80
N LYS A 48 17.07 -6.22 -12.34
CA LYS A 48 17.63 -7.30 -13.16
C LYS A 48 16.56 -7.94 -14.04
N SER A 49 15.45 -8.36 -13.44
CA SER A 49 14.31 -8.93 -14.18
C SER A 49 13.38 -7.88 -14.76
N LYS A 50 13.50 -6.62 -14.31
CA LYS A 50 12.63 -5.49 -14.69
C LYS A 50 11.17 -5.74 -14.33
N GLU A 51 10.94 -6.24 -13.11
CA GLU A 51 9.61 -6.52 -12.61
C GLU A 51 9.41 -6.00 -11.18
N SER A 52 8.14 -5.93 -10.76
CA SER A 52 7.79 -5.63 -9.37
C SER A 52 7.53 -6.92 -8.61
N LEU A 53 8.37 -7.21 -7.61
CA LEU A 53 8.10 -8.22 -6.59
C LEU A 53 7.09 -7.66 -5.60
N ARG A 54 6.09 -8.44 -5.19
CA ARG A 54 4.98 -7.94 -4.36
C ARG A 54 4.69 -8.82 -3.16
N ILE A 55 4.27 -8.16 -2.08
CA ILE A 55 3.72 -8.79 -0.87
C ILE A 55 2.44 -8.03 -0.54
N ASP A 56 1.32 -8.74 -0.67
CA ASP A 56 -0.02 -8.22 -0.36
C ASP A 56 -0.59 -9.06 0.79
N LEU A 57 -0.77 -8.44 1.95
CA LEU A 57 -1.22 -9.10 3.17
C LEU A 57 -2.40 -8.34 3.77
N TRP A 58 -3.38 -9.07 4.27
CA TRP A 58 -4.45 -8.53 5.09
C TRP A 58 -4.82 -9.52 6.18
N THR A 59 -5.24 -9.02 7.34
CA THR A 59 -5.73 -9.89 8.41
C THR A 59 -7.09 -10.46 8.04
N LYS A 60 -7.38 -11.66 8.56
CA LYS A 60 -8.64 -12.37 8.31
C LYS A 60 -9.89 -11.57 8.71
N ASP A 61 -9.76 -10.69 9.69
CA ASP A 61 -10.85 -9.91 10.27
C ASP A 61 -11.04 -8.52 9.65
N MET A 62 -10.23 -8.14 8.65
CA MET A 62 -10.41 -6.88 7.95
C MET A 62 -11.74 -6.88 7.18
N PRO A 63 -12.67 -5.92 7.42
CA PRO A 63 -13.93 -5.86 6.69
C PRO A 63 -13.71 -5.61 5.20
N VAL A 64 -14.55 -6.24 4.35
CA VAL A 64 -14.47 -6.09 2.89
C VAL A 64 -14.62 -4.62 2.46
N ASP A 65 -15.44 -3.83 3.16
CA ASP A 65 -15.60 -2.41 2.84
C ASP A 65 -14.34 -1.59 3.16
N GLU A 66 -13.63 -1.91 4.25
CA GLU A 66 -12.31 -1.33 4.53
C GLU A 66 -11.27 -1.74 3.49
N MET A 67 -11.33 -2.98 2.95
CA MET A 67 -10.45 -3.41 1.86
C MET A 67 -10.69 -2.55 0.61
N LYS A 68 -11.94 -2.31 0.22
CA LYS A 68 -12.28 -1.44 -0.93
C LYS A 68 -11.73 -0.02 -0.73
N ILE A 69 -11.89 0.54 0.48
CA ILE A 69 -11.34 1.85 0.84
C ILE A 69 -9.81 1.84 0.72
N PHE A 70 -9.14 0.82 1.26
CA PHE A 70 -7.69 0.68 1.19
C PHE A 70 -7.17 0.64 -0.26
N PHE A 71 -7.82 -0.13 -1.14
CA PHE A 71 -7.49 -0.16 -2.56
C PHE A 71 -7.69 1.21 -3.23
N HIS A 72 -8.85 1.85 -3.01
CA HIS A 72 -9.13 3.17 -3.56
C HIS A 72 -8.07 4.20 -3.15
N GLN A 73 -7.79 4.30 -1.84
CA GLN A 73 -6.81 5.24 -1.32
C GLN A 73 -5.41 4.96 -1.88
N THR A 74 -5.05 3.69 -2.05
CA THR A 74 -3.75 3.35 -2.62
C THR A 74 -3.66 3.72 -4.09
N LEU A 75 -4.72 3.50 -4.89
CA LEU A 75 -4.75 3.89 -6.29
C LEU A 75 -4.61 5.41 -6.48
N VAL A 76 -5.28 6.21 -5.63
CA VAL A 76 -5.13 7.67 -5.63
C VAL A 76 -3.69 8.07 -5.32
N ALA A 77 -3.10 7.51 -4.25
CA ALA A 77 -1.71 7.79 -3.89
C ALA A 77 -0.71 7.34 -4.96
N MET A 78 -1.01 6.26 -5.69
CA MET A 78 -0.22 5.80 -6.82
C MET A 78 -0.27 6.77 -7.99
N ALA A 79 -1.43 7.37 -8.30
CA ALA A 79 -1.54 8.41 -9.33
C ALA A 79 -0.67 9.62 -9.01
N ASP A 80 -0.70 10.09 -7.76
CA ASP A 80 0.13 11.21 -7.30
C ASP A 80 1.63 10.88 -7.33
N THR A 81 1.98 9.66 -6.93
CA THR A 81 3.37 9.18 -6.97
C THR A 81 3.87 9.06 -8.40
N PHE A 82 3.04 8.55 -9.31
CA PHE A 82 3.34 8.46 -10.72
C PHE A 82 3.60 9.85 -11.30
N GLN A 83 2.71 10.82 -11.07
CA GLN A 83 2.90 12.20 -11.54
C GLN A 83 4.23 12.79 -11.07
N ARG A 84 4.54 12.68 -9.77
CA ARG A 84 5.81 13.20 -9.21
C ARG A 84 7.04 12.51 -9.80
N ALA A 85 6.95 11.23 -10.14
CA ALA A 85 8.07 10.45 -10.64
C ALA A 85 8.32 10.65 -12.14
N THR A 86 7.27 10.87 -12.94
CA THR A 86 7.34 10.88 -14.41
C THR A 86 7.05 12.23 -15.04
N THR A 87 6.45 13.17 -14.29
CA THR A 87 5.91 14.45 -14.79
C THR A 87 4.86 14.30 -15.90
N ASP A 88 4.26 13.11 -16.05
CA ASP A 88 3.19 12.86 -17.02
C ASP A 88 1.82 13.17 -16.41
N ASP A 89 1.45 14.45 -16.46
CA ASP A 89 0.20 14.96 -15.92
C ASP A 89 -1.04 14.31 -16.57
N LYS A 90 -0.99 14.09 -17.89
CA LYS A 90 -2.13 13.55 -18.63
C LYS A 90 -2.47 12.12 -18.19
N MET A 91 -1.45 11.29 -18.04
CA MET A 91 -1.66 9.92 -17.56
C MET A 91 -2.03 9.89 -16.08
N ALA A 92 -1.44 10.76 -15.26
CA ALA A 92 -1.83 10.89 -13.86
C ALA A 92 -3.30 11.30 -13.69
N ASP A 93 -3.79 12.25 -14.50
CA ASP A 93 -5.20 12.66 -14.48
C ASP A 93 -6.12 11.53 -14.93
N THR A 94 -5.72 10.76 -15.94
CA THR A 94 -6.47 9.55 -16.36
C THR A 94 -6.56 8.52 -15.21
N MET A 95 -5.49 8.35 -14.43
CA MET A 95 -5.51 7.49 -13.24
C MET A 95 -6.46 8.01 -12.17
N ARG A 96 -6.50 9.33 -11.95
CA ARG A 96 -7.42 9.97 -10.99
C ARG A 96 -8.87 9.83 -11.43
N ASP A 97 -9.18 10.04 -12.71
CA ASP A 97 -10.51 9.83 -13.26
C ASP A 97 -11.00 8.40 -13.01
N PHE A 98 -10.12 7.41 -13.19
CA PHE A 98 -10.43 6.03 -12.86
C PHE A 98 -10.68 5.84 -11.35
N CYS A 99 -9.88 6.46 -10.47
CA CYS A 99 -10.11 6.39 -9.03
C CYS A 99 -11.46 6.99 -8.65
N GLU A 100 -11.85 8.12 -9.26
CA GLU A 100 -13.15 8.74 -9.04
C GLU A 100 -14.31 7.84 -9.47
N TYR A 101 -14.20 7.23 -10.65
CA TYR A 101 -15.13 6.23 -11.14
C TYR A 101 -15.21 5.01 -10.21
N PHE A 102 -14.06 4.51 -9.75
CA PHE A 102 -13.96 3.38 -8.82
C PHE A 102 -14.70 3.67 -7.52
N ALA A 103 -14.50 4.86 -6.94
CA ALA A 103 -15.19 5.29 -5.73
C ALA A 103 -16.69 5.47 -5.94
N GLU A 104 -17.13 5.99 -7.09
CA GLU A 104 -18.56 6.11 -7.41
C GLU A 104 -19.22 4.72 -7.51
N LYS A 105 -18.62 3.79 -8.25
CA LYS A 105 -19.22 2.45 -8.47
C LYS A 105 -19.24 1.56 -7.23
N LEU A 106 -18.36 1.83 -6.29
CA LEU A 106 -18.33 1.14 -5.01
C LEU A 106 -19.02 1.92 -3.88
N GLU A 107 -19.67 3.05 -4.21
CA GLU A 107 -20.39 3.90 -3.25
C GLU A 107 -19.51 4.33 -2.07
N LEU A 108 -18.23 4.63 -2.33
CA LEU A 108 -17.24 5.01 -1.32
C LEU A 108 -17.24 6.51 -1.02
N LYS A 109 -17.93 7.33 -1.83
CA LYS A 109 -18.11 8.77 -1.61
C LYS A 109 -19.37 8.98 -0.76
N ASN A 110 -19.19 9.43 0.48
CA ASN A 110 -20.26 9.98 1.31
C ASN A 110 -20.53 11.45 0.94
#